data_AF-A0A346MXD8-F1
#
_entry.id   AF-A0A346MXD8-F1
#
_cell.length_a   1.000
_cell.length_b   1.000
_cell.length_c   1.000
_cell.angle_alpha   90.00
_cell.angle_beta   90.00
_cell.angle_gamma   90.00
#
_symmetry.space_group_name_H-M   'P 1'
#
loop_
_entity.id
_entity.type
_entity.pdbx_description
1 polymer ?
#
loop_
_entity_poly.entity_id
_entity_poly.type
_entity_poly.pdbx_seq_one_letter_code
_entity_poly.pdbx_strand_id
1 'polypeptide(L)'
;MKRPTWVTNEPEWLRHCAEVVSMARAILSGSVSLTEGARALAELGHSLRAVNGREFSTFVGIASETDAFPVGAVRDQWQISALTALDSERKAVEAYFALAAEQAAKLLIAEYSHAQHGAQADGLRPPLS
;
A
#
# COMPACT_ATOMS: atom_id res chain seq x y z
N MET A 1 14.47 -4.92 3.68
CA MET A 1 14.05 -5.44 5.01
C MET A 1 14.55 -6.87 5.20
N LYS A 2 14.92 -7.29 6.42
CA LYS A 2 15.20 -8.71 6.75
C LYS A 2 13.90 -9.44 7.11
N ARG A 3 13.79 -10.74 6.79
CA ARG A 3 12.62 -11.55 7.17
C ARG A 3 12.47 -11.59 8.70
N PRO A 4 11.31 -11.22 9.26
CA PRO A 4 11.04 -11.34 10.69
C PRO A 4 10.98 -12.80 11.15
N THR A 5 11.32 -13.06 12.42
CA THR A 5 11.35 -14.41 13.01
C THR A 5 9.97 -15.06 13.14
N TRP A 6 8.90 -14.27 13.13
CA TRP A 6 7.52 -14.75 13.21
C TRP A 6 6.95 -15.21 11.85
N VAL A 7 7.65 -14.96 10.74
CA VAL A 7 7.22 -15.37 9.41
C VAL A 7 7.50 -16.86 9.22
N THR A 8 6.45 -17.66 9.18
CA THR A 8 6.51 -19.10 8.88
C THR A 8 6.27 -19.40 7.39
N ASN A 9 5.49 -18.56 6.71
CA ASN A 9 5.24 -18.63 5.27
C ASN A 9 6.01 -17.54 4.52
N GLU A 10 7.26 -17.83 4.16
CA GLU A 10 8.15 -16.88 3.49
C GLU A 10 7.67 -16.44 2.09
N PRO A 11 7.20 -17.33 1.20
CA PRO A 11 6.66 -16.91 -0.10
C PRO A 11 5.50 -15.92 0.02
N GLU A 12 4.59 -16.13 0.97
CA GLU A 12 3.47 -15.21 1.20
C GLU A 12 3.95 -13.86 1.75
N TRP A 13 4.91 -13.86 2.67
CA TRP A 13 5.51 -12.63 3.17
C TRP A 13 6.19 -11.84 2.05
N LEU A 14 6.97 -12.49 1.18
CA LEU A 14 7.59 -11.86 0.01
C LEU A 14 6.55 -11.30 -0.97
N ARG A 15 5.42 -12.01 -1.18
CA ARG A 15 4.31 -11.51 -1.99
C ARG A 15 3.74 -10.22 -1.41
N HIS A 16 3.44 -10.18 -0.12
CA HIS A 16 2.96 -8.95 0.53
C HIS A 16 4.00 -7.81 0.46
N CYS A 17 5.29 -8.10 0.63
CA CYS A 17 6.34 -7.09 0.43
C CYS A 17 6.35 -6.53 -1.01
N ALA A 18 6.15 -7.39 -2.01
CA ALA A 18 6.07 -6.96 -3.40
C ALA A 18 4.81 -6.13 -3.69
N GLU A 19 3.68 -6.50 -3.08
CA GLU A 19 2.42 -5.75 -3.19
C GLU A 19 2.52 -4.36 -2.56
N VAL A 20 3.23 -4.21 -1.43
CA VAL A 20 3.53 -2.90 -0.84
C VAL A 20 4.29 -2.02 -1.83
N VAL A 21 5.35 -2.54 -2.44
CA VAL A 21 6.14 -1.78 -3.43
C VAL A 21 5.29 -1.43 -4.66
N SER A 22 4.50 -2.39 -5.17
CA SER A 22 3.63 -2.17 -6.32
C SER A 22 2.59 -1.10 -6.05
N MET A 23 1.90 -1.16 -4.90
CA MET A 23 0.87 -0.21 -4.53
C MET A 23 1.43 1.18 -4.27
N ALA A 24 2.56 1.28 -3.56
CA ALA A 24 3.24 2.56 -3.35
C ALA A 24 3.65 3.21 -4.68
N ARG A 25 4.12 2.44 -5.66
CA ARG A 25 4.42 2.95 -7.01
C ARG A 25 3.15 3.38 -7.75
N ALA A 26 2.07 2.62 -7.64
CA ALA A 26 0.79 2.95 -8.24
C ALA A 26 0.28 4.32 -7.74
N ILE A 27 0.34 4.56 -6.41
CA ILE A 27 -0.01 5.85 -5.80
C ILE A 27 0.87 6.97 -6.36
N LEU A 28 2.19 6.79 -6.39
CA LEU A 28 3.12 7.82 -6.91
C LEU A 28 2.91 8.13 -8.39
N SER A 29 2.48 7.15 -9.18
CA SER A 29 2.19 7.35 -10.61
C SER A 29 0.78 7.90 -10.88
N GLY A 30 -0.08 7.92 -9.86
CA GLY A 30 -1.50 8.26 -10.01
C GLY A 30 -2.32 7.20 -10.76
N SER A 31 -1.79 5.99 -10.96
CA SER A 31 -2.53 4.90 -11.62
C SER A 31 -3.64 4.32 -10.74
N VAL A 32 -3.61 4.61 -9.44
CA VAL A 32 -4.65 4.32 -8.46
C VAL A 32 -4.94 5.61 -7.68
N SER A 33 -6.18 5.79 -7.25
CA SER A 33 -6.50 6.92 -6.38
C SER A 33 -5.81 6.78 -5.02
N LEU A 34 -5.58 7.91 -4.34
CA LEU A 34 -4.95 7.87 -3.01
C LEU A 34 -5.86 7.15 -2.00
N THR A 35 -7.18 7.30 -2.09
CA THR A 35 -8.12 6.54 -1.25
C THR A 35 -8.00 5.02 -1.47
N GLU A 36 -8.01 4.55 -2.71
CA GLU A 36 -7.89 3.11 -3.01
C GLU A 36 -6.52 2.57 -2.57
N GLY A 37 -5.44 3.29 -2.88
CA GLY A 37 -4.10 2.89 -2.51
C GLY A 37 -3.88 2.87 -0.99
N ALA A 38 -4.44 3.84 -0.26
CA ALA A 38 -4.35 3.90 1.19
C ALA A 38 -5.05 2.72 1.87
N ARG A 39 -6.24 2.34 1.41
CA ARG A 39 -6.96 1.15 1.93
C ARG A 39 -6.16 -0.13 1.70
N ALA A 40 -5.64 -0.32 0.49
CA ALA A 40 -4.80 -1.48 0.18
C ALA A 40 -3.50 -1.52 1.02
N LEU A 41 -2.83 -0.39 1.20
CA LEU A 41 -1.63 -0.32 2.04
C LEU A 41 -1.93 -0.53 3.52
N ALA A 42 -3.06 -0.04 4.02
CA ALA A 42 -3.49 -0.30 5.40
C ALA A 42 -3.70 -1.81 5.64
N GLU A 43 -4.42 -2.50 4.75
CA GLU A 43 -4.62 -3.95 4.79
C GLU A 43 -3.29 -4.72 4.75
N LEU A 44 -2.39 -4.36 3.83
CA LEU A 44 -1.05 -4.95 3.76
C LEU A 44 -0.25 -4.72 5.04
N GLY A 45 -0.37 -3.54 5.65
CA GLY A 45 0.23 -3.21 6.95
C GLY A 45 -0.24 -4.14 8.07
N HIS A 46 -1.52 -4.52 8.07
CA HIS A 46 -2.04 -5.54 9.00
C HIS A 46 -1.44 -6.92 8.71
N SER A 47 -1.44 -7.37 7.45
CA SER A 47 -0.86 -8.67 7.06
C SER A 47 0.64 -8.79 7.39
N LEU A 48 1.38 -7.68 7.31
CA LEU A 48 2.80 -7.61 7.63
C LEU A 48 3.09 -7.30 9.11
N ARG A 49 2.06 -7.12 9.95
CA ARG A 49 2.19 -6.66 11.35
C ARG A 49 3.00 -5.36 11.48
N ALA A 50 2.90 -4.50 10.47
CA ALA A 50 3.64 -3.25 10.32
C ALA A 50 2.75 -2.00 10.47
N VAL A 51 1.46 -2.17 10.81
CA VAL A 51 0.47 -1.08 10.91
C VAL A 51 0.89 0.10 11.82
N ASN A 52 1.64 -0.20 12.89
CA ASN A 52 2.16 0.79 13.83
C ASN A 52 3.45 1.48 13.33
N GLY A 53 3.98 1.06 12.19
CA GLY A 53 5.06 1.76 11.49
C GLY A 53 4.56 3.10 10.97
N ARG A 54 5.38 4.14 11.09
CA ARG A 54 5.02 5.53 10.77
C ARG A 54 4.38 5.65 9.38
N GLU A 55 4.96 4.97 8.40
CA GLU A 55 4.57 5.01 7.00
C GLU A 55 3.20 4.35 6.79
N PHE A 56 2.96 3.19 7.39
CA PHE A 56 1.65 2.52 7.34
C PHE A 56 0.57 3.29 8.10
N SER A 57 0.92 3.87 9.26
CA SER A 57 0.00 4.70 10.03
C SER A 57 -0.49 5.92 9.23
N THR A 58 0.34 6.49 8.34
CA THR A 58 -0.12 7.52 7.39
C THR A 58 -1.24 7.00 6.50
N PHE A 59 -1.10 5.82 5.90
CA PHE A 59 -2.14 5.24 5.03
C PHE A 59 -3.37 4.77 5.80
N VAL A 60 -3.22 4.29 7.04
CA VAL A 60 -4.36 4.01 7.93
C VAL A 60 -5.17 5.27 8.21
N GLY A 61 -4.49 6.37 8.54
CA GLY A 61 -5.15 7.66 8.75
C GLY A 61 -5.91 8.13 7.51
N ILE A 62 -5.26 8.11 6.34
CA ILE A 62 -5.91 8.46 5.07
C ILE A 62 -7.11 7.56 4.78
N ALA A 63 -6.97 6.25 4.97
CA ALA A 63 -8.07 5.30 4.76
C ALA A 63 -9.27 5.59 5.68
N SER A 64 -9.01 6.00 6.93
CA SER A 64 -10.04 6.41 7.89
C SER A 64 -10.73 7.71 7.48
N GLU A 65 -9.97 8.73 7.09
CA GLU A 65 -10.51 10.04 6.68
C GLU A 65 -11.25 9.99 5.33
N THR A 66 -11.04 8.92 4.56
CA THR A 66 -11.65 8.72 3.25
C THR A 66 -12.63 7.56 3.21
N ASP A 67 -13.01 6.98 4.35
CA ASP A 67 -13.86 5.79 4.46
C ASP A 67 -15.25 5.98 3.85
N ALA A 68 -15.80 7.19 3.95
CA ALA A 68 -17.10 7.58 3.41
C ALA A 68 -17.14 7.63 1.88
N PHE A 69 -15.99 7.71 1.20
CA PHE A 69 -15.96 7.82 -0.26
C PHE A 69 -16.05 6.44 -0.93
N PRO A 70 -17.02 6.21 -1.83
CA PRO A 70 -17.15 4.94 -2.53
C PRO A 70 -16.05 4.79 -3.59
N VAL A 71 -15.36 3.64 -3.57
CA VAL A 71 -14.31 3.25 -4.53
C VAL A 71 -14.56 1.83 -5.04
N GLY A 72 -14.06 1.53 -6.25
CA GLY A 72 -14.31 0.24 -6.89
C GLY A 72 -15.78 -0.04 -7.19
N ALA A 73 -16.16 -1.33 -7.16
CA ALA A 73 -17.45 -1.82 -7.67
C ALA A 73 -18.68 -1.32 -6.91
N VAL A 74 -18.54 -0.86 -5.65
CA VAL A 74 -19.69 -0.31 -4.90
C VAL A 74 -20.28 0.92 -5.59
N ARG A 75 -19.47 1.64 -6.37
CA ARG A 75 -19.88 2.85 -7.11
C ARG A 75 -20.99 2.56 -8.13
N ASP A 76 -21.07 1.34 -8.67
CA ASP A 76 -22.10 0.96 -9.64
C ASP A 76 -23.54 1.01 -9.05
N GLN A 77 -23.64 1.03 -7.72
CA GLN A 77 -24.91 1.07 -6.98
C GLN A 77 -25.32 2.50 -6.59
N TRP A 78 -24.48 3.50 -6.89
CA TRP A 78 -24.72 4.89 -6.51
C TRP A 78 -25.36 5.70 -7.63
N GLN A 79 -26.14 6.70 -7.25
CA GLN A 79 -26.64 7.71 -8.18
C GLN A 79 -25.48 8.54 -8.74
N ILE A 80 -25.44 8.74 -10.07
CA ILE A 80 -24.36 9.44 -10.78
C ILE A 80 -24.12 10.85 -10.22
N SER A 81 -25.19 11.57 -9.89
CA SER A 81 -25.10 12.92 -9.32
C SER A 81 -24.45 12.94 -7.93
N ALA A 82 -24.76 11.94 -7.08
CA ALA A 82 -24.15 11.80 -5.77
C ALA A 82 -22.65 11.44 -5.88
N LEU A 83 -22.28 10.54 -6.80
CA LEU A 83 -20.88 10.21 -7.06
C LEU A 83 -20.08 11.43 -7.51
N THR A 84 -20.65 12.26 -8.38
CA THR A 84 -19.95 13.45 -8.90
C THR A 84 -19.62 14.44 -7.78
N ALA A 85 -20.53 14.64 -6.82
CA ALA A 85 -20.30 15.48 -5.66
C ALA A 85 -19.22 14.88 -4.74
N LEU A 86 -19.33 13.60 -4.40
CA LEU A 86 -18.36 12.89 -3.54
C LEU A 86 -16.97 12.79 -4.18
N ASP A 87 -16.86 12.67 -5.50
CA ASP A 87 -15.57 12.65 -6.18
C ASP A 87 -14.84 14.01 -6.09
N SER A 88 -15.59 15.11 -6.09
CA SER A 88 -15.01 16.44 -5.93
C SER A 88 -14.50 16.64 -4.51
N GLU A 89 -15.26 16.19 -3.51
CA GLU A 89 -14.86 16.23 -2.10
C GLU A 89 -13.66 15.30 -1.83
N ARG A 90 -13.70 14.06 -2.32
CA ARG A 90 -12.59 13.11 -2.24
C ARG A 90 -11.32 13.70 -2.81
N LYS A 91 -11.36 14.33 -4.00
CA LYS A 91 -10.17 14.96 -4.60
C LYS A 91 -9.57 16.06 -3.72
N ALA A 92 -10.40 16.84 -3.02
CA ALA A 92 -9.91 17.87 -2.11
C ALA A 92 -9.21 17.24 -0.88
N VAL A 93 -9.78 16.17 -0.32
CA VAL A 93 -9.16 15.41 0.78
C VAL A 93 -7.86 14.73 0.32
N GLU A 94 -7.85 14.10 -0.86
CA GLU A 94 -6.64 13.49 -1.42
C GLU A 94 -5.54 14.52 -1.66
N ALA A 95 -5.88 15.72 -2.16
CA ALA A 95 -4.92 16.81 -2.35
C ALA A 95 -4.32 17.28 -1.01
N TYR A 96 -5.10 17.31 0.07
CA TYR A 96 -4.61 17.64 1.40
C TYR A 96 -3.55 16.65 1.90
N PHE A 97 -3.72 15.35 1.62
CA PHE A 97 -2.79 14.31 2.03
C PHE A 97 -1.64 14.02 1.05
N ALA A 98 -1.67 14.57 -0.16
CA ALA A 98 -0.78 14.20 -1.26
C ALA A 98 0.71 14.19 -0.87
N LEU A 99 1.20 15.24 -0.20
CA LEU A 99 2.61 15.34 0.19
C LEU A 99 3.01 14.27 1.22
N ALA A 100 2.15 14.03 2.21
CA ALA A 100 2.40 13.03 3.24
C ALA A 100 2.38 11.61 2.64
N ALA A 101 1.42 11.33 1.77
CA ALA A 101 1.31 10.07 1.06
C ALA A 101 2.51 9.81 0.14
N GLU A 102 2.96 10.83 -0.60
CA GLU A 102 4.13 10.74 -1.48
C GLU A 102 5.39 10.36 -0.69
N GLN A 103 5.63 11.05 0.43
CA GLN A 103 6.80 10.79 1.27
C GLN A 103 6.74 9.39 1.89
N ALA A 104 5.59 8.98 2.43
CA ALA A 104 5.41 7.65 2.99
C ALA A 104 5.58 6.55 1.93
N ALA A 105 5.02 6.73 0.72
CA ALA A 105 5.16 5.78 -0.37
C ALA A 105 6.62 5.58 -0.80
N LYS A 106 7.40 6.67 -0.89
CA LYS A 106 8.85 6.60 -1.20
C LYS A 106 9.61 5.81 -0.15
N LEU A 107 9.31 6.02 1.14
CA LEU A 107 9.92 5.29 2.25
C LEU A 107 9.57 3.80 2.23
N LEU A 108 8.30 3.45 1.99
CA LEU A 108 7.86 2.06 1.82
C LEU A 108 8.58 1.37 0.65
N ILE A 109 8.71 2.04 -0.50
CA ILE A 109 9.46 1.49 -1.64
C ILE A 109 10.91 1.21 -1.23
N ALA A 110 11.58 2.16 -0.58
CA ALA A 110 12.96 1.99 -0.17
C ALA A 110 13.11 0.79 0.79
N GLU A 111 12.25 0.68 1.80
CA GLU A 111 12.33 -0.39 2.80
C GLU A 111 12.03 -1.78 2.24
N TYR A 112 10.96 -1.90 1.44
CA TYR A 112 10.42 -3.18 0.98
C TYR A 112 11.05 -3.67 -0.34
N SER A 113 11.62 -2.79 -1.18
CA SER A 113 12.33 -3.22 -2.40
C SER A 113 13.56 -4.08 -2.08
N HIS A 114 14.21 -3.86 -0.93
CA HIS A 114 15.34 -4.68 -0.51
C HIS A 114 14.96 -6.11 -0.10
N ALA A 115 13.73 -6.34 0.35
CA ALA A 115 13.25 -7.70 0.66
C ALA A 115 13.15 -8.57 -0.60
N GLN A 116 12.83 -7.96 -1.75
CA GLN A 116 12.73 -8.64 -3.05
C GLN A 116 14.10 -9.13 -3.55
N HIS A 117 15.18 -8.37 -3.30
CA HIS A 117 16.52 -8.70 -3.77
C HIS A 117 17.24 -9.74 -2.90
N GLY A 118 16.93 -9.82 -1.59
CA GLY A 118 17.52 -10.80 -0.68
C GLY A 118 17.11 -12.25 -0.99
N ALA A 119 15.87 -12.47 -1.43
CA ALA A 119 15.37 -13.80 -1.78
C ALA A 119 16.02 -14.41 -3.02
N GLN A 120 16.53 -13.57 -3.93
CA GLN A 120 17.13 -14.01 -5.20
C GLN A 120 18.61 -14.43 -5.04
N ALA A 121 19.29 -13.95 -3.99
CA ALA A 121 20.70 -14.28 -3.71
C ALA A 121 20.89 -15.63 -2.99
N ASP A 122 19.94 -16.06 -2.16
CA ASP A 122 20.02 -17.36 -1.44
C ASP A 122 19.60 -18.57 -2.29
N GLY A 123 18.96 -18.35 -3.44
CA GLY A 123 18.56 -19.41 -4.37
C GLY A 123 19.67 -19.95 -5.29
N LEU A 124 20.89 -19.39 -5.21
CA LEU A 124 22.00 -19.69 -6.13
C LEU A 124 23.21 -20.33 -5.42
N ARG A 125 23.01 -21.18 -4.41
CA ARG A 125 24.09 -22.06 -3.92
C ARG A 125 24.18 -23.29 -4.81
N PRO A 126 25.27 -23.48 -5.59
CA PRO A 126 25.48 -24.75 -6.28
C PRO A 126 25.70 -25.88 -5.27
N PRO A 127 25.35 -27.13 -5.61
CA PRO A 127 25.63 -28.27 -4.73
C PRO A 127 27.14 -28.40 -4.55
N LEU A 128 27.56 -28.53 -3.29
CA LEU A 128 28.95 -28.83 -2.94
C LEU A 128 29.34 -30.14 -3.64
N SER A 129 30.35 -30.07 -4.49
CA SER A 129 30.99 -31.23 -5.13
C SER A 129 31.85 -32.01 -4.14
#